data_AF-A0A8J3MPJ4-F1
#
_entry.id   AF-A0A8J3MPJ4-F1
#
_cell.length_a   1.000
_cell.length_b   1.000
_cell.length_c   1.000
_cell.angle_alpha   90.00
_cell.angle_beta   90.00
_cell.angle_gamma   90.00
#
_symmetry.space_group_name_H-M   'P 1'
#
loop_
_entity.id
_entity.type
_entity.pdbx_description
1 polymer ?
#
loop_
_entity_poly.entity_id
_entity_poly.type
_entity_poly.pdbx_seq_one_letter_code
_entity_poly.pdbx_strand_id
1 'polypeptide(L)'
;MILLLGFKPVIYEHGYSSLDMELRDKIKLGDSKEAVVDLLGSPTFTSKHDDKIWYYVSSKIKQYRFFQKRKCSSKSLQITFNDNNVVDYINYIIIPEKKCGE
;
A
#
# COMPACT_ATOMS: atom_id res chain seq x y z
N MET A 1 -0.78 -33.59 -28.95
CA MET A 1 -1.32 -32.44 -28.19
C MET A 1 -0.39 -32.20 -27.00
N ILE A 2 0.58 -31.28 -27.12
CA ILE A 2 1.52 -30.97 -26.02
C ILE A 2 0.80 -29.99 -25.09
N LEU A 3 0.53 -30.42 -23.86
CA LEU A 3 -0.03 -29.57 -22.81
C LEU A 3 1.12 -28.73 -22.21
N LEU A 4 1.21 -27.46 -22.57
CA LEU A 4 2.11 -26.52 -21.90
C LEU A 4 1.57 -26.26 -20.49
N LEU A 5 2.11 -26.97 -19.50
CA LEU A 5 1.96 -26.62 -18.08
C LEU A 5 2.75 -25.33 -17.80
N GLY A 6 2.14 -24.19 -18.09
CA GLY A 6 2.69 -22.89 -17.70
C GLY A 6 2.69 -22.76 -16.18
N PHE A 7 3.88 -22.71 -15.57
CA PHE A 7 4.02 -22.39 -14.15
C PHE A 7 3.49 -20.98 -13.90
N LYS A 8 2.41 -20.86 -13.13
CA LYS A 8 1.91 -19.57 -12.66
C LYS A 8 2.69 -19.17 -11.40
N PRO A 9 3.13 -17.91 -11.28
CA PRO A 9 3.74 -17.44 -10.04
C PRO A 9 2.73 -17.51 -8.90
N VAL A 10 3.21 -17.89 -7.71
CA VAL A 10 2.47 -17.71 -6.46
C VAL A 10 2.56 -16.23 -6.08
N ILE A 11 1.41 -15.62 -5.81
CA ILE A 11 1.29 -14.22 -5.41
C ILE A 11 0.90 -14.19 -3.94
N TYR A 12 1.68 -13.48 -3.14
CA TYR A 12 1.33 -13.14 -1.76
C TYR A 12 1.07 -11.64 -1.69
N GLU A 13 -0.08 -11.24 -1.17
CA GLU A 13 -0.45 -9.84 -0.96
C GLU A 13 -0.68 -9.60 0.53
N HIS A 14 -0.19 -8.47 1.03
CA HIS A 14 -0.30 -8.06 2.43
C HIS A 14 -0.71 -6.60 2.52
N GLY A 15 -1.39 -6.25 3.62
CA GLY A 15 -1.91 -4.92 3.84
C GLY A 15 -3.17 -4.67 3.02
N TYR A 16 -3.34 -3.44 2.56
CA TYR A 16 -4.55 -3.02 1.84
C TYR A 16 -4.53 -3.54 0.40
N SER A 17 -5.38 -4.51 0.08
CA SER A 17 -5.48 -5.10 -1.27
C SER A 17 -6.00 -4.10 -2.32
N SER A 18 -6.80 -3.12 -1.90
CA SER A 18 -7.43 -2.09 -2.75
C SER A 18 -6.83 -0.70 -2.58
N LEU A 19 -5.51 -0.59 -2.39
CA LEU A 19 -4.81 0.72 -2.51
C LEU A 19 -4.76 1.25 -3.96
N ASP A 20 -5.70 0.82 -4.78
CA ASP A 20 -5.97 1.32 -6.12
C ASP A 20 -6.75 2.65 -6.06
N MET A 21 -7.24 3.10 -7.22
CA MET A 21 -7.93 4.38 -7.37
C MET A 21 -9.14 4.52 -6.43
N GLU A 22 -9.75 3.43 -5.95
CA GLU A 22 -10.94 3.50 -5.10
C GLU A 22 -10.67 4.09 -3.71
N LEU A 23 -9.49 3.85 -3.12
CA LEU A 23 -9.10 4.44 -1.84
C LEU A 23 -8.77 5.93 -2.00
N ARG A 24 -8.32 6.32 -3.20
CA ARG A 24 -7.88 7.68 -3.53
C ARG A 24 -9.01 8.67 -3.62
N ASP A 25 -10.16 8.26 -4.15
CA ASP A 25 -11.29 9.14 -4.38
C ASP A 25 -12.19 9.31 -3.13
N LYS A 26 -11.93 8.54 -2.07
CA LYS A 26 -12.71 8.58 -0.83
C LYS A 26 -12.29 9.69 0.14
N ILE A 27 -11.02 10.10 0.11
CA ILE A 27 -10.46 11.09 1.04
C ILE A 27 -10.29 12.44 0.37
N LYS A 28 -10.56 13.51 1.10
CA LYS A 28 -10.43 14.88 0.62
C LYS A 28 -9.59 15.71 1.57
N LEU A 29 -9.04 16.81 1.05
CA LEU A 29 -8.42 17.84 1.89
C LEU A 29 -9.46 18.38 2.87
N GLY A 30 -9.08 18.55 4.13
CA GLY A 30 -9.94 19.00 5.21
C GLY A 30 -10.67 17.89 5.98
N ASP A 31 -10.63 16.63 5.53
CA ASP A 31 -11.20 15.52 6.30
C ASP A 31 -10.48 15.37 7.64
N SER A 32 -11.21 15.07 8.73
CA SER A 32 -10.59 14.83 10.03
C SER A 32 -9.92 13.46 10.09
N LYS A 33 -9.03 13.26 11.06
CA LYS A 33 -8.44 11.94 11.35
C LYS A 33 -9.51 10.85 11.53
N GLU A 34 -10.60 11.17 12.24
CA GLU A 34 -11.72 10.24 12.48
C GLU A 34 -12.42 9.88 11.16
N ALA A 35 -12.74 10.87 10.32
CA ALA A 35 -13.35 10.62 9.02
C ALA A 35 -12.47 9.73 8.13
N VAL A 36 -11.15 9.93 8.14
CA VAL A 36 -10.21 9.07 7.42
C VAL A 36 -10.26 7.63 7.95
N VAL A 37 -10.32 7.44 9.27
CA VAL A 37 -10.45 6.11 9.87
C VAL A 37 -11.80 5.46 9.55
N ASP A 38 -12.89 6.22 9.55
CA ASP A 38 -14.21 5.69 9.22
C ASP A 38 -14.29 5.22 7.76
N LEU A 39 -13.58 5.91 6.86
CA LEU A 39 -13.56 5.58 5.43
C LEU A 39 -12.57 4.46 5.08
N LEU A 40 -11.40 4.43 5.72
CA LEU A 40 -10.28 3.55 5.33
C LEU A 40 -9.87 2.53 6.39
N GLY A 41 -10.40 2.62 7.61
CA GLY A 41 -9.89 1.92 8.77
C GLY A 41 -8.59 2.52 9.31
N SER A 42 -7.97 1.83 10.27
CA SER A 42 -6.72 2.29 10.89
C SER A 42 -5.53 2.22 9.92
N PRO A 43 -4.59 3.19 9.95
CA PRO A 43 -3.42 3.16 9.09
C PRO A 43 -2.55 1.92 9.34
N THR A 44 -1.78 1.52 8.33
CA THR A 44 -0.80 0.44 8.48
C THR A 44 0.27 0.81 9.50
N PHE A 45 0.73 2.06 9.45
CA PHE A 45 1.57 2.65 10.50
C PHE A 45 1.53 4.18 10.43
N THR A 46 1.89 4.82 11.54
CA THR A 46 2.18 6.25 11.61
C THR A 46 3.69 6.47 11.53
N SER A 47 4.12 7.61 10.97
CA SER A 47 5.54 7.94 10.92
C SER A 47 6.12 8.00 12.33
N LYS A 48 7.37 7.54 12.47
CA LYS A 48 8.11 7.60 13.74
C LYS A 48 8.58 9.01 14.10
N HIS A 49 8.67 9.90 13.12
CA HIS A 49 9.20 11.26 13.30
C HIS A 49 8.09 12.31 13.44
N ASP A 50 6.89 12.03 12.91
CA ASP A 50 5.76 12.95 12.88
C ASP A 50 4.44 12.15 12.91
N ASP A 51 3.70 12.22 14.00
CA ASP A 51 2.45 11.48 14.19
C ASP A 51 1.31 11.98 13.28
N LYS A 52 1.52 13.09 12.58
CA LYS A 52 0.62 13.64 11.55
C LYS A 52 0.80 13.00 10.19
N ILE A 53 1.72 12.05 10.02
CA ILE A 53 1.91 11.36 8.74
C ILE A 53 1.50 9.91 8.88
N TRP A 54 0.44 9.53 8.17
CA TRP A 54 -0.11 8.19 8.19
C TRP A 54 0.14 7.49 6.86
N TYR A 55 0.45 6.19 6.95
CA TYR A 55 0.72 5.34 5.79
C TYR A 55 -0.25 4.18 5.74
N TYR A 56 -0.92 4.05 4.60
CA TYR A 56 -1.68 2.87 4.21
C TYR A 56 -0.86 2.15 3.15
N VAL A 57 -0.41 0.93 3.43
CA VAL A 57 0.53 0.21 2.56
C VAL A 57 -0.07 -1.09 2.04
N SER A 58 0.17 -1.36 0.76
CA SER A 58 -0.06 -2.63 0.08
C SER A 58 1.27 -3.17 -0.37
N SER A 59 1.58 -4.42 -0.04
CA SER A 59 2.79 -5.10 -0.50
C SER A 59 2.45 -6.36 -1.26
N LYS A 60 3.17 -6.60 -2.35
CA LYS A 60 3.00 -7.76 -3.21
C LYS A 60 4.32 -8.49 -3.37
N ILE A 61 4.30 -9.79 -3.13
CA ILE A 61 5.44 -10.70 -3.31
C ILE A 61 5.07 -11.70 -4.40
N LYS A 62 5.83 -11.69 -5.50
CA LYS A 62 5.71 -12.67 -6.59
C LYS A 62 6.82 -13.71 -6.46
N GLN A 63 6.42 -14.98 -6.37
CA GLN A 63 7.33 -16.12 -6.30
C GLN A 63 7.05 -17.08 -7.47
N TYR A 64 7.96 -17.15 -8.44
CA TYR A 64 7.79 -17.99 -9.63
C TYR A 64 8.07 -19.48 -9.38
N ARG A 65 9.04 -19.80 -8.52
CA ARG A 65 9.35 -21.16 -8.06
C ARG A 65 9.79 -21.10 -6.60
N PHE A 66 9.62 -22.20 -5.87
CA PHE A 66 9.96 -22.29 -4.45
C PHE A 66 11.40 -21.86 -4.13
N PHE A 67 12.36 -22.17 -5.01
CA PHE A 67 13.78 -21.86 -4.84
C PHE A 67 14.26 -20.59 -5.55
N GLN A 68 13.40 -19.85 -6.25
CA GLN A 68 13.82 -18.65 -6.99
C GLN A 68 13.68 -17.38 -6.17
N LYS A 69 14.49 -16.36 -6.52
CA LYS A 69 14.42 -15.02 -5.93
C LYS A 69 13.00 -14.45 -6.05
N ARG A 70 12.46 -13.97 -4.93
CA ARG A 70 11.15 -13.32 -4.86
C ARG A 70 11.24 -11.90 -5.41
N LYS A 71 10.20 -11.45 -6.12
CA LYS A 71 10.03 -10.03 -6.48
C LYS A 71 9.05 -9.38 -5.53
N CYS A 72 9.43 -8.24 -4.96
CA CYS A 72 8.63 -7.43 -4.06
C CYS A 72 8.29 -6.10 -4.73
N SER A 73 7.05 -5.68 -4.62
CA SER A 73 6.61 -4.32 -4.93
C SER A 73 5.66 -3.83 -3.83
N SER A 74 5.52 -2.52 -3.70
CA SER A 74 4.55 -1.96 -2.78
C SER A 74 3.97 -0.66 -3.30
N LYS A 75 2.77 -0.34 -2.82
CA LYS A 75 2.11 0.94 -3.02
C LYS A 75 1.76 1.49 -1.65
N SER A 76 1.86 2.80 -1.49
CA SER A 76 1.45 3.48 -0.27
C SER A 76 0.64 4.71 -0.59
N LEU A 77 -0.45 4.88 0.15
CA LEU A 77 -1.11 6.17 0.33
C LEU A 77 -0.53 6.82 1.58
N GLN A 78 0.08 7.98 1.42
CA GLN A 78 0.53 8.83 2.50
C GLN A 78 -0.50 9.95 2.69
N ILE A 79 -0.97 10.11 3.92
CA ILE A 79 -1.84 11.21 4.32
C ILE A 79 -1.09 12.02 5.36
N THR A 80 -0.96 13.32 5.13
CA THR A 80 -0.39 14.26 6.08
C THR A 80 -1.49 15.15 6.62
N PHE A 81 -1.56 15.26 7.94
CA PHE A 81 -2.48 16.14 8.65
C PHE A 81 -1.78 17.45 9.07
N ASN A 82 -2.52 18.55 9.12
CA ASN A 82 -2.01 19.80 9.71
C ASN A 82 -2.25 19.86 11.22
N ASP A 83 -1.92 20.99 11.85
CA ASP A 83 -2.06 21.22 13.29
C ASP A 83 -3.50 21.14 13.81
N ASN A 84 -4.49 21.33 12.93
CA ASN A 84 -5.91 21.17 13.24
C ASN A 84 -6.40 19.72 13.08
N ASN A 85 -5.49 18.75 12.87
CA ASN A 85 -5.79 17.33 12.65
C ASN A 85 -6.70 17.05 11.44
N VAL A 86 -6.62 17.90 10.41
CA VAL A 86 -7.32 17.67 9.14
C VAL A 86 -6.33 17.39 8.01
N VAL A 87 -6.77 16.65 6.99
CA VAL A 87 -5.96 16.26 5.84
C VAL A 87 -5.49 17.52 5.09
N ASP A 88 -4.18 17.68 5.00
CA ASP A 88 -3.53 18.81 4.35
C ASP A 88 -2.82 18.40 3.06
N TYR A 89 -2.32 17.17 3.02
CA TYR A 89 -1.60 16.64 1.86
C TYR A 89 -1.81 15.13 1.68
N ILE A 90 -1.94 14.72 0.42
CA ILE A 90 -2.16 13.33 0.02
C ILE A 90 -1.15 12.96 -1.06
N ASN A 91 -0.38 11.90 -0.84
CA ASN A 91 0.63 11.43 -1.78
C ASN A 91 0.55 9.92 -2.04
N TYR A 92 0.93 9.53 -3.24
CA TYR A 92 0.91 8.15 -3.72
C TYR A 92 2.32 7.72 -4.05
N ILE A 93 2.83 6.79 -3.27
CA ILE A 93 4.18 6.27 -3.42
C ILE A 93 4.08 4.89 -4.04
N ILE A 94 4.71 4.71 -5.21
CA ILE A 94 4.78 3.42 -5.90
C ILE A 94 6.23 2.95 -5.85
N ILE A 95 6.45 1.82 -5.20
CA ILE A 95 7.73 1.12 -5.20
C ILE A 95 7.63 -0.01 -6.23
N PRO A 96 8.31 0.11 -7.37
CA PRO A 96 8.23 -0.88 -8.44
C PRO A 96 8.85 -2.21 -8.01
N GLU A 97 8.61 -3.25 -8.81
CA GLU A 97 9.14 -4.57 -8.53
C GLU A 97 10.67 -4.59 -8.46
N LYS A 98 11.19 -5.04 -7.32
CA LYS A 98 12.60 -5.33 -7.11
C LYS A 98 12.78 -6.69 -6.46
N LYS A 99 14.01 -7.19 -6.38
CA LYS A 99 14.29 -8.40 -5.61
C LYS A 99 14.04 -8.13 -4.12
N CYS A 100 13.38 -9.06 -3.44
CA CYS A 100 13.17 -8.97 -2.00
C CYS A 100 14.50 -9.22 -1.26
N GLY A 101 14.82 -8.40 -0.26
CA GLY A 101 15.99 -8.60 0.60
C GLY A 101 17.33 -8.15 0.01
N GLU A 102 17.31 -7.40 -1.09
CA GLU A 102 18.45 -6.64 -1.64
C GLU A 102 18.23 -5.13 -1.46
#